data_AF-A0A959CBR2-F1
#
_entry.id   AF-A0A959CBR2-F1
#
_cell.length_a   1.000
_cell.length_b   1.000
_cell.length_c   1.000
_cell.angle_alpha   90.00
_cell.angle_beta   90.00
_cell.angle_gamma   90.00
#
_symmetry.space_group_name_H-M   'P 1'
#
loop_
_entity.id
_entity.type
_entity.pdbx_description
1 polymer ?
#
loop_
_entity_poly.entity_id
_entity_poly.type
_entity_poly.pdbx_seq_one_letter_code
_entity_poly.pdbx_strand_id
1 'polypeptide(L)' 'MKGDFRDFLADILGYAENARNLVAKHDMRELSEKYSPEGLALERSLEIIGEAVKQIPLEIRDRYPEIPWKQVAGL' A
#
# COMPACT_ATOMS: atom_id res chain seq x y z
N MET A 1 -20.87 -9.20 -5.12
CA MET A 1 -20.36 -8.41 -6.24
C MET A 1 -18.84 -8.52 -6.18
N LYS A 2 -18.19 -9.20 -7.14
CA LYS A 2 -16.71 -9.21 -7.18
C LYS A 2 -16.27 -7.78 -7.48
N GLY A 3 -15.55 -7.14 -6.56
CA GLY A 3 -15.07 -5.76 -6.74
C GLY A 3 -14.31 -5.62 -8.06
N ASP A 4 -14.48 -4.49 -8.73
CA ASP A 4 -13.70 -4.20 -9.94
C ASP A 4 -12.23 -4.06 -9.51
N PHE A 5 -11.28 -4.53 -10.32
CA PHE A 5 -9.86 -4.36 -9.99
C PHE A 5 -9.45 -2.89 -9.86
N ARG A 6 -10.26 -1.99 -10.43
CA ARG A 6 -10.13 -0.53 -10.27
C ARG A 6 -10.33 -0.08 -8.83
N ASP A 7 -11.14 -0.77 -8.04
CA ASP A 7 -11.32 -0.46 -6.62
C ASP A 7 -10.00 -0.74 -5.87
N PHE A 8 -9.32 -1.85 -6.18
CA PHE A 8 -8.00 -2.14 -5.62
C PHE A 8 -6.93 -1.14 -6.05
N LEU A 9 -6.99 -0.64 -7.30
CA LEU A 9 -6.10 0.43 -7.75
C LEU A 9 -6.35 1.74 -6.98
N ALA A 10 -7.61 2.06 -6.70
CA ALA A 10 -7.98 3.23 -5.90
C ALA A 10 -7.49 3.08 -4.45
N ASP A 11 -7.65 1.90 -3.85
CA ASP A 11 -7.11 1.60 -2.52
C ASP A 11 -5.58 1.78 -2.49
N ILE A 12 -4.86 1.19 -3.45
CA ILE A 12 -3.39 1.33 -3.54
C ILE A 12 -2.99 2.80 -3.59
N LEU A 13 -3.64 3.60 -4.44
CA LEU A 13 -3.32 5.01 -4.57
C LEU A 13 -3.59 5.77 -3.26
N GLY A 14 -4.77 5.59 -2.66
CA GLY A 14 -5.15 6.29 -1.43
C GLY A 14 -4.25 5.93 -0.25
N TYR A 15 -3.91 4.66 -0.06
CA TYR A 15 -3.02 4.24 1.02
C TYR A 15 -1.56 4.59 0.77
N ALA A 16 -1.10 4.64 -0.49
CA ALA A 16 0.23 5.13 -0.81
C ALA A 16 0.38 6.63 -0.51
N GLU A 17 -0.65 7.43 -0.82
CA GLU A 17 -0.71 8.84 -0.44
C GLU A 17 -0.74 9.02 1.08
N ASN A 18 -1.52 8.21 1.79
CA ASN A 18 -1.55 8.22 3.26
C ASN A 18 -0.17 7.89 3.86
N ALA A 19 0.47 6.81 3.41
CA ALA A 19 1.81 6.42 3.86
C ALA A 19 2.83 7.52 3.61
N ARG A 20 2.79 8.16 2.43
CA ARG A 20 3.65 9.30 2.10
C ARG A 20 3.43 10.48 3.04
N ASN A 21 2.17 10.78 3.37
CA ASN A 21 1.83 11.88 4.28
C ASN A 21 2.28 11.61 5.71
N LEU A 22 2.18 10.37 6.19
CA LEU A 22 2.67 9.97 7.51
C LEU A 22 4.20 10.16 7.59
N VAL A 23 4.94 9.63 6.62
CA VAL A 23 6.40 9.77 6.57
C VAL A 23 6.86 11.23 6.40
N ALA A 24 6.05 12.07 5.75
CA ALA A 24 6.38 13.50 5.59
C ALA A 24 6.14 14.33 6.86
N LYS A 25 5.26 13.89 7.76
CA LYS A 25 4.85 14.65 8.96
C LYS A 25 5.56 14.21 10.23
N HIS A 26 6.06 12.99 10.27
CA HIS A 26 6.62 12.35 11.47
C HIS A 26 8.08 11.98 11.25
N ASP A 27 8.87 12.06 12.32
CA ASP A 27 10.26 11.58 12.27
C ASP A 27 10.33 10.06 12.46
N MET A 28 11.49 9.48 12.16
CA MET A 28 11.68 8.03 12.24
C MET A 28 11.48 7.48 13.66
N ARG A 29 11.80 8.25 14.70
CA ARG A 29 11.67 7.80 16.09
C ARG A 29 10.20 7.67 16.44
N GLU A 30 9.39 8.68 16.10
CA GLU A 30 7.93 8.65 16.29
C GLU A 30 7.28 7.48 15.55
N LEU A 31 7.69 7.22 14.29
CA LEU A 31 7.12 6.11 13.51
C LEU A 31 7.56 4.73 14.01
N SER A 32 8.77 4.63 14.58
CA SER A 32 9.35 3.36 15.06
C SER A 32 8.94 2.99 16.49
N GLU A 33 8.24 3.88 17.20
CA GLU A 33 7.75 3.58 18.53
C GLU A 33 6.73 2.44 18.47
N LYS A 34 6.93 1.42 19.31
CA LYS A 34 6.22 0.12 19.25
C LYS A 34 4.69 0.23 19.19
N TYR A 35 4.12 1.28 19.77
CA TYR A 35 2.68 1.51 19.81
C TYR A 35 2.30 2.89 19.28
N SER A 36 3.14 3.47 18.43
CA SER A 36 2.88 4.72 17.73
C SER A 36 1.63 4.57 16.85
N PRO A 37 0.58 5.38 17.06
CA PRO A 37 -0.59 5.36 16.19
C PRO A 37 -0.21 5.59 14.71
N GLU A 38 0.74 6.49 14.46
CA GLU A 38 1.25 6.84 13.13
C GLU A 38 2.06 5.70 12.52
N GLY A 39 2.91 5.05 13.33
CA GLY A 39 3.67 3.86 12.92
C GLY A 39 2.75 2.71 12.53
N LEU A 40 1.76 2.40 13.38
CA LEU A 40 0.75 1.36 13.10
C LEU A 40 -0.11 1.71 11.87
N ALA A 41 -0.45 2.99 11.67
CA ALA A 41 -1.18 3.44 10.48
C ALA A 41 -0.32 3.31 9.20
N LEU A 42 0.98 3.53 9.30
CA LEU A 42 1.93 3.34 8.20
C LEU A 42 2.03 1.86 7.83
N GLU A 43 2.28 0.99 8.80
CA GLU A 43 2.30 -0.47 8.62
C GLU A 43 1.00 -0.96 7.97
N ARG A 44 -0.15 -0.51 8.50
CA ARG A 44 -1.46 -0.89 7.97
C ARG A 44 -1.68 -0.41 6.53
N SER A 45 -1.17 0.77 6.19
CA SER A 45 -1.25 1.28 4.81
C SER A 45 -0.47 0.37 3.86
N LEU A 46 0.73 -0.09 4.27
CA LEU A 46 1.55 -0.99 3.47
C LEU A 46 0.90 -2.38 3.30
N GLU A 47 0.32 -2.93 4.37
CA GLU A 47 -0.41 -4.21 4.31
C GLU A 47 -1.59 -4.16 3.31
N ILE A 48 -2.38 -3.08 3.36
CA ILE A 48 -3.53 -2.93 2.48
C ILE A 48 -3.08 -2.79 1.02
N ILE A 49 -2.03 -2.02 0.76
CA ILE A 49 -1.43 -1.91 -0.58
C ILE A 49 -1.01 -3.29 -1.08
N GLY A 50 -0.27 -4.06 -0.27
CA GLY A 50 0.22 -5.38 -0.65
C GLY A 50 -0.92 -6.37 -0.93
N GLU A 51 -1.98 -6.35 -0.11
CA GLU A 51 -3.14 -7.21 -0.32
C GLU A 51 -3.93 -6.80 -1.57
N ALA A 52 -4.16 -5.51 -1.79
CA ALA A 52 -4.85 -4.99 -2.96
C ALA A 52 -4.11 -5.39 -4.26
N VAL A 53 -2.78 -5.36 -4.28
CA VAL A 53 -1.99 -5.81 -5.44
C VAL A 53 -2.26 -7.28 -5.79
N LYS A 54 -2.48 -8.16 -4.81
CA LYS A 54 -2.77 -9.60 -5.06
C LYS A 54 -4.12 -9.80 -5.75
N GLN A 55 -5.05 -8.87 -5.57
CA GLN A 55 -6.39 -8.92 -6.15
C GLN A 55 -6.43 -8.37 -7.59
N ILE A 56 -5.37 -7.71 -8.06
CA ILE A 56 -5.27 -7.23 -9.44
C ILE A 56 -5.00 -8.42 -10.39
N PRO A 57 -5.77 -8.59 -11.48
CA PRO A 57 -5.54 -9.66 -12.44
C PRO A 57 -4.14 -9.61 -13.03
N LEU A 58 -3.57 -10.78 -13.32
CA LEU A 58 -2.20 -10.89 -13.81
C LEU A 58 -2.02 -10.16 -15.15
N GLU A 59 -3.02 -10.22 -16.01
CA GLU A 59 -3.05 -9.55 -17.32
C GLU A 59 -2.98 -8.03 -17.19
N ILE A 60 -3.43 -7.46 -16.08
CA ILE A 60 -3.28 -6.03 -15.81
C ILE A 60 -1.84 -5.75 -15.38
N ARG A 61 -1.29 -6.54 -14.46
CA ARG A 61 0.08 -6.36 -13.93
C ARG A 61 1.13 -6.54 -15.02
N ASP A 62 0.95 -7.51 -15.91
CA ASP A 62 1.85 -7.80 -17.04
C ASP A 62 1.87 -6.67 -18.08
N ARG A 63 0.82 -5.83 -18.15
CA ARG A 63 0.80 -4.64 -19.01
C ARG A 63 1.61 -3.48 -18.45
N TYR A 64 1.94 -3.50 -17.16
CA TYR A 64 2.73 -2.46 -16.49
C TYR A 64 3.93 -3.08 -15.76
N PRO A 65 4.87 -3.71 -16.48
CA PRO A 65 6.00 -4.43 -15.88
C PRO A 65 7.02 -3.52 -15.19
N GLU A 66 6.98 -2.21 -15.44
CA GLU A 66 7.79 -1.20 -14.75
C GLU A 66 7.44 -1.04 -13.27
N ILE A 67 6.22 -1.44 -12.88
CA ILE A 67 5.79 -1.44 -11.48
C ILE A 67 6.28 -2.76 -10.84
N PRO A 68 6.96 -2.71 -9.67
CA PRO A 68 7.52 -3.89 -9.02
C PRO A 68 6.45 -4.70 -8.26
N TRP A 69 5.40 -5.14 -8.95
CA TRP A 69 4.21 -5.80 -8.36
C TRP A 69 4.54 -6.91 -7.37
N LYS A 70 5.54 -7.75 -7.67
CA LYS A 70 5.94 -8.87 -6.80
C LYS A 70 6.52 -8.40 -5.46
N GLN A 71 7.25 -7.29 -5.46
CA GLN A 71 7.81 -6.72 -4.23
C GLN A 71 6.70 -6.10 -3.39
N VAL A 72 5.80 -5.36 -4.03
CA VAL A 72 4.68 -4.69 -3.35
C VAL A 72 3.72 -5.71 -2.72
N ALA A 73 3.44 -6.83 -3.39
CA ALA A 73 2.57 -7.88 -2.87
C ALA A 73 3.13 -8.62 -1.64
N GLY A 74 4.44 -8.49 -1.38
CA GLY A 74 5.15 -9.14 -0.27
C GLY A 74 5.63 -8.18 0.81
N LEU A 75 5.08 -6.95 0.85
CA LEU A 75 5.28 -5.99 1.94
C LEU A 75 4.77 -6.53 3.28
#